data_AF-Q6J5C4-F1
#
_entry.id   AF-Q6J5C4-F1
#
_cell.length_a   1.000
_cell.length_b   1.000
_cell.length_c   1.000
_cell.angle_alpha   90.00
_cell.angle_beta   90.00
_cell.angle_gamma   90.00
#
_symmetry.space_group_name_H-M   'P 1'
#
loop_
_entity.id
_entity.type
_entity.pdbx_description
1 polymer ?
#
loop_
_entity_poly.entity_id
_entity_poly.type
_entity_poly.pdbx_seq_one_letter_code
_entity_poly.pdbx_strand_id
1 'polypeptide(L)'
;FINSDKNTFEFFWLQPDRLKNKRKLISNFGNLSIYQFSKGFAGATGYYLTPQAARKFLTQSKEWYLTVDVTMDRFFENKVPPYVIVPFCLEDDGEIESTIYEKQKKQRSLKIVIMRELFNLKTNLKRRIYNLFH
;
A
#
# COMPACT_ATOMS: atom_id res chain seq x y z
N PHE A 1 -18.98 13.91 -6.91
CA PHE A 1 -18.81 12.57 -6.28
C PHE A 1 -17.46 12.43 -5.56
N ILE A 2 -16.31 12.49 -6.24
CA ILE A 2 -14.98 12.30 -5.59
C ILE A 2 -14.53 13.41 -4.62
N ASN A 3 -15.06 14.63 -4.77
CA ASN A 3 -14.78 15.78 -3.90
C ASN A 3 -15.95 16.08 -2.93
N SER A 4 -16.85 15.11 -2.72
CA SER A 4 -17.97 15.28 -1.79
C SER A 4 -17.50 15.07 -0.36
N ASP A 5 -17.92 15.92 0.57
CA ASP A 5 -17.66 15.74 2.01
C ASP A 5 -18.29 14.45 2.57
N LYS A 6 -19.27 13.88 1.84
CA LYS A 6 -19.87 12.58 2.17
C LYS A 6 -18.99 11.39 1.77
N ASN A 7 -17.88 11.61 1.05
CA ASN A 7 -16.97 10.55 0.65
C ASN A 7 -16.05 10.18 1.81
N THR A 8 -16.40 9.12 2.53
CA THR A 8 -15.67 8.66 3.72
C THR A 8 -14.39 7.91 3.37
N PHE A 9 -14.23 7.45 2.13
CA PHE A 9 -13.08 6.68 1.70
C PHE A 9 -12.33 7.37 0.58
N GLU A 10 -11.03 7.56 0.79
CA GLU A 10 -10.19 8.34 -0.11
C GLU A 10 -9.33 7.48 -1.05
N PHE A 11 -9.23 6.18 -0.78
CA PHE A 11 -8.36 5.26 -1.49
C PHE A 11 -8.87 3.81 -1.38
N PHE A 12 -8.77 3.05 -2.47
CA PHE A 12 -8.93 1.59 -2.45
C PHE A 12 -8.03 0.91 -3.47
N TRP A 13 -7.45 -0.22 -3.10
CA TRP A 13 -6.98 -1.21 -4.06
C TRP A 13 -8.18 -1.89 -4.73
N LEU A 14 -8.07 -2.11 -6.03
CA LEU A 14 -9.13 -2.75 -6.84
C LEU A 14 -8.80 -4.20 -7.22
N GLN A 15 -7.58 -4.63 -6.89
CA GLN A 15 -6.99 -5.92 -7.24
C GLN A 15 -6.67 -6.78 -6.01
N PRO A 16 -6.56 -8.11 -6.17
CA PRO A 16 -6.24 -9.02 -5.09
C PRO A 16 -4.81 -8.85 -4.57
N ASP A 17 -4.64 -8.92 -3.25
CA ASP A 17 -3.32 -8.86 -2.64
C ASP A 17 -2.54 -10.17 -2.84
N ARG A 18 -1.49 -10.07 -3.64
CA ARG A 18 -0.53 -11.16 -3.91
C ARG A 18 0.19 -11.63 -2.64
N LEU A 19 0.37 -10.76 -1.65
CA LEU A 19 1.12 -11.05 -0.41
C LEU A 19 0.29 -11.74 0.66
N LYS A 20 -1.02 -11.97 0.42
CA LYS A 20 -1.96 -12.62 1.35
C LYS A 20 -1.95 -12.00 2.74
N ASN A 21 -1.87 -10.68 2.82
CA ASN A 21 -1.87 -9.94 4.07
C ASN A 21 -3.19 -10.15 4.83
N LYS A 22 -3.11 -10.13 6.16
CA LYS A 22 -4.30 -10.14 7.03
C LYS A 22 -5.16 -8.91 6.74
N ARG A 23 -6.48 -9.10 6.79
CA ARG A 23 -7.49 -8.09 6.49
C ARG A 23 -8.45 -7.91 7.67
N LYS A 24 -8.84 -6.67 7.93
CA LYS A 24 -9.89 -6.30 8.89
C LYS A 24 -11.09 -5.77 8.10
N LEU A 25 -12.29 -6.28 8.35
CA LEU A 25 -13.51 -5.74 7.74
C LEU A 25 -13.76 -4.32 8.28
N ILE A 26 -13.98 -3.36 7.39
CA ILE A 26 -14.23 -1.96 7.73
C ILE A 26 -15.69 -1.60 7.48
N SER A 27 -16.27 -2.04 6.36
CA SER A 27 -17.67 -1.77 6.02
C SER A 27 -18.20 -2.84 5.09
N ASN A 28 -19.49 -3.13 5.18
CA ASN A 28 -20.18 -4.09 4.33
C ASN A 28 -21.43 -3.43 3.73
N PHE A 29 -21.58 -3.54 2.42
CA PHE A 29 -22.67 -2.97 1.62
C PHE A 29 -23.49 -4.07 0.91
N GLY A 30 -23.49 -5.29 1.45
CA GLY A 30 -24.18 -6.46 0.89
C GLY A 30 -23.30 -7.18 -0.13
N ASN A 31 -23.34 -6.75 -1.39
CA ASN A 31 -22.58 -7.35 -2.48
C ASN A 31 -21.12 -6.87 -2.56
N LEU A 32 -20.78 -5.83 -1.80
CA LEU A 32 -19.45 -5.24 -1.75
C LEU A 32 -19.04 -5.00 -0.30
N SER A 33 -17.80 -5.32 0.03
CA SER A 33 -17.20 -5.10 1.34
C SER A 33 -15.87 -4.38 1.21
N ILE A 34 -15.59 -3.52 2.18
CA ILE A 34 -14.33 -2.79 2.30
C ILE A 34 -13.53 -3.43 3.43
N TYR A 35 -12.29 -3.79 3.13
CA TYR A 35 -11.33 -4.31 4.10
C TYR A 35 -10.12 -3.40 4.18
N GLN A 36 -9.44 -3.39 5.33
CA GLN A 36 -8.13 -2.77 5.52
C GLN A 36 -7.06 -3.84 5.60
N PHE A 37 -5.99 -3.70 4.82
CA PHE A 37 -4.84 -4.57 4.95
C PHE A 37 -3.95 -4.20 6.14
N SER A 38 -3.41 -5.22 6.80
CA SER A 38 -2.42 -5.06 7.90
C SER A 38 -1.01 -4.67 7.43
N LYS A 39 -0.75 -4.80 6.13
CA LYS A 39 0.47 -4.44 5.42
C LYS A 39 0.05 -4.12 4.00
N GLY A 40 0.73 -3.22 3.32
CA GLY A 40 0.33 -2.82 1.99
C GLY A 40 0.71 -3.83 0.94
N PHE A 41 0.58 -3.33 -0.26
CA PHE A 41 0.21 -4.08 -1.45
C PHE A 41 1.40 -4.11 -2.40
N ALA A 42 1.63 -5.24 -3.07
CA ALA A 42 2.65 -5.33 -4.10
C ALA A 42 2.04 -5.03 -5.47
N GLY A 43 2.49 -3.97 -6.14
CA GLY A 43 1.94 -3.51 -7.41
C GLY A 43 0.96 -2.34 -7.29
N ALA A 44 0.64 -1.73 -8.43
CA ALA A 44 -0.23 -0.56 -8.52
C ALA A 44 -1.09 -0.56 -9.80
N THR A 45 -1.46 -1.75 -10.29
CA THR A 45 -2.21 -1.97 -11.54
C THR A 45 -3.55 -1.26 -11.55
N GLY A 46 -4.24 -1.27 -10.41
CA GLY A 46 -5.54 -0.62 -10.30
C GLY A 46 -5.90 -0.20 -8.89
N TYR A 47 -6.24 1.08 -8.76
CA TYR A 47 -6.66 1.68 -7.50
C TYR A 47 -7.64 2.83 -7.75
N TYR A 48 -8.54 3.02 -6.80
CA TYR A 48 -9.32 4.24 -6.66
C TYR A 48 -8.54 5.25 -5.82
N LEU A 49 -8.51 6.52 -6.26
CA LEU A 49 -7.80 7.59 -5.56
C LEU A 49 -8.56 8.91 -5.67
N THR A 50 -8.83 9.56 -4.53
CA THR A 50 -9.35 10.93 -4.53
C THR A 50 -8.21 11.94 -4.66
N PRO A 51 -8.49 13.18 -5.11
CA PRO A 51 -7.51 14.25 -5.09
C PRO A 51 -6.94 14.55 -3.69
N GLN A 52 -7.71 14.29 -2.62
CA GLN A 52 -7.26 14.48 -1.25
C GLN A 52 -6.19 13.46 -0.85
N ALA A 53 -6.41 12.18 -1.11
CA ALA A 53 -5.41 11.14 -0.87
C ALA A 53 -4.17 11.33 -1.76
N ALA A 54 -4.35 11.74 -3.02
CA ALA A 54 -3.24 12.06 -3.91
C ALA A 54 -2.31 13.14 -3.33
N ARG A 55 -2.87 14.20 -2.74
CA ARG A 55 -2.09 15.24 -2.05
C ARG A 55 -1.32 14.70 -0.84
N LYS A 56 -1.88 13.75 -0.09
CA LYS A 56 -1.19 13.10 1.03
C LYS A 56 0.03 12.30 0.55
N PHE A 57 -0.11 11.53 -0.53
CA PHE A 57 1.02 10.82 -1.14
C PHE A 57 2.11 11.77 -1.64
N LEU A 58 1.74 12.85 -2.34
CA LEU A 58 2.70 13.85 -2.83
C LEU A 58 3.42 14.56 -1.68
N THR A 59 2.71 14.90 -0.60
CA THR A 59 3.30 15.55 0.59
C THR A 59 4.34 14.67 1.26
N GLN A 60 4.11 13.35 1.31
CA GLN A 60 5.07 12.37 1.82
C GLN A 60 6.23 12.11 0.86
N SER A 61 6.02 12.27 -0.45
CA SER A 61 6.95 11.89 -1.52
C SER A 61 7.71 13.10 -2.09
N LYS A 62 8.28 13.92 -1.20
CA LYS A 62 9.12 15.07 -1.62
C LYS A 62 10.33 14.62 -2.44
N GLU A 63 10.86 13.46 -2.11
CA GLU A 63 11.92 12.78 -2.85
C GLU A 63 11.47 11.38 -3.23
N TRP A 64 11.72 11.01 -4.48
CA TRP A 64 11.35 9.71 -5.04
C TRP A 64 12.54 8.74 -4.93
N TYR A 65 12.60 8.00 -3.83
CA TYR A 65 13.61 6.97 -3.59
C TYR A 65 13.03 5.55 -3.50
N LEU A 66 11.69 5.44 -3.52
CA LEU A 66 10.93 4.19 -3.52
C LEU A 66 10.08 4.11 -4.78
N THR A 67 9.68 2.90 -5.16
CA THR A 67 8.68 2.69 -6.20
C THR A 67 7.31 3.20 -5.75
N VAL A 68 6.40 3.43 -6.69
CA VAL A 68 5.05 3.96 -6.43
C VAL A 68 4.29 3.09 -5.41
N ASP A 69 4.26 1.78 -5.64
CA ASP A 69 3.57 0.80 -4.80
C ASP A 69 4.14 0.76 -3.37
N VAL A 70 5.47 0.76 -3.23
CA VAL A 70 6.15 0.82 -1.92
C VAL A 70 5.88 2.15 -1.23
N THR A 71 5.76 3.26 -1.97
CA THR A 71 5.40 4.57 -1.42
C THR A 71 3.97 4.57 -0.89
N MET A 72 3.03 3.99 -1.64
CA MET A 72 1.62 3.85 -1.24
C MET A 72 1.44 2.88 -0.06
N ASP A 73 2.22 1.79 0.01
CA ASP A 73 2.26 0.82 1.15
C ASP A 73 2.64 1.49 2.48
N ARG A 74 3.34 2.62 2.46
CA ARG A 74 3.74 3.33 3.69
C ARG A 74 2.60 4.15 4.30
N PHE A 75 1.43 3.54 4.47
CA PHE A 75 0.22 4.13 5.06
C PHE A 75 0.45 4.75 6.45
N PHE A 76 1.41 4.19 7.21
CA PHE A 76 1.81 4.71 8.51
C PHE A 76 2.55 6.06 8.43
N GLU A 77 3.08 6.43 7.26
CA GLU A 77 3.71 7.73 6.96
C GLU A 77 2.78 8.66 6.19
N ASN A 78 2.15 8.17 5.12
CA ASN A 78 1.30 9.01 4.25
C ASN A 78 -0.13 9.23 4.80
N LYS A 79 -0.55 8.46 5.82
CA LYS A 79 -1.88 8.55 6.46
C LYS A 79 -3.06 8.30 5.51
N VAL A 80 -2.84 7.47 4.49
CA VAL A 80 -3.87 6.93 3.60
C VAL A 80 -4.03 5.45 3.95
N PRO A 81 -5.15 5.03 4.57
CA PRO A 81 -5.35 3.63 4.93
C PRO A 81 -5.32 2.70 3.71
N PRO A 82 -4.72 1.50 3.80
CA PRO A 82 -4.60 0.56 2.69
C PRO A 82 -5.89 -0.24 2.52
N TYR A 83 -6.97 0.44 2.14
CA TYR A 83 -8.27 -0.21 1.94
C TYR A 83 -8.32 -0.97 0.62
N VAL A 84 -9.22 -1.95 0.56
CA VAL A 84 -9.48 -2.77 -0.62
C VAL A 84 -10.96 -3.11 -0.71
N ILE A 85 -11.48 -3.22 -1.93
CA ILE A 85 -12.84 -3.69 -2.19
C ILE A 85 -12.87 -5.20 -2.42
N VAL A 86 -13.92 -5.86 -1.95
CA VAL A 86 -14.20 -7.28 -2.18
C VAL A 86 -15.68 -7.40 -2.61
N PRO A 87 -16.01 -8.05 -3.74
CA PRO A 87 -15.10 -8.75 -4.65
C PRO A 87 -14.14 -7.79 -5.37
N PHE A 88 -12.98 -8.30 -5.75
CA PHE A 88 -12.03 -7.54 -6.57
C PHE A 88 -12.61 -7.34 -7.97
N CYS A 89 -12.28 -6.22 -8.60
CA CYS A 89 -12.78 -5.89 -9.95
C CYS A 89 -11.68 -5.86 -11.01
N LEU A 90 -10.42 -6.02 -10.59
CA LEU A 90 -9.26 -6.11 -11.45
C LEU A 90 -8.40 -7.30 -11.03
N GLU A 91 -7.79 -7.95 -12.00
CA GLU A 91 -6.75 -8.95 -11.81
C GLU A 91 -5.60 -8.62 -12.76
N ASP A 92 -4.38 -8.99 -12.38
CA ASP A 92 -3.23 -8.82 -13.24
C ASP A 92 -3.25 -9.85 -14.36
N ASP A 93 -2.92 -9.42 -15.58
CA ASP A 93 -2.70 -10.33 -16.69
C ASP A 93 -1.37 -11.06 -16.49
N GLY A 94 -1.44 -12.37 -16.27
CA GLY A 94 -0.28 -13.23 -16.05
C GLY A 94 0.59 -13.43 -17.29
N GLU A 95 0.10 -13.08 -18.48
CA GLU A 95 0.85 -13.18 -19.74
C GLU A 95 1.79 -11.99 -19.95
N ILE A 96 1.55 -10.87 -19.25
CA ILE A 96 2.42 -9.69 -19.33
C ILE A 96 3.64 -9.90 -18.43
N GLU A 97 4.79 -10.17 -19.05
CA GLU A 97 6.05 -10.30 -18.33
C GLU A 97 6.48 -8.98 -17.67
N SER A 98 6.92 -9.08 -16.40
CA SER A 98 7.48 -7.94 -15.67
C SER A 98 8.79 -7.47 -16.30
N THR A 99 8.83 -6.22 -16.75
CA THR A 99 10.08 -5.56 -17.19
C THR A 99 10.98 -5.14 -16.02
N ILE A 100 10.51 -5.26 -14.77
CA ILE A 100 11.32 -4.99 -13.58
C ILE A 100 12.18 -6.23 -13.28
N TYR A 101 13.45 -6.18 -13.69
CA TYR A 101 14.42 -7.24 -13.42
C TYR A 101 14.98 -7.16 -12.00
N GLU A 102 15.05 -8.31 -11.31
CA GLU A 102 15.74 -8.41 -10.02
C GLU A 102 17.25 -8.23 -10.24
N LYS A 103 17.83 -7.12 -9.75
CA LYS A 103 19.28 -6.89 -9.86
C LYS A 103 20.03 -8.01 -9.15
N GLN A 104 21.11 -8.51 -9.76
CA GLN A 104 22.02 -9.47 -9.15
C GLN A 104 22.43 -9.01 -7.73
N LYS A 105 22.33 -9.93 -6.77
CA LYS A 105 22.70 -9.68 -5.37
C LYS A 105 24.21 -9.41 -5.27
N LYS A 106 24.59 -8.13 -5.28
CA LYS A 106 25.94 -7.71 -4.90
C LYS A 106 26.19 -8.07 -3.44
N GLN A 107 27.40 -8.52 -3.12
CA GLN A 107 27.81 -8.70 -1.73
C GLN A 107 27.65 -7.36 -0.98
N ARG A 108 26.94 -7.39 0.13
CA ARG A 108 26.68 -6.21 0.96
C ARG A 108 27.62 -6.23 2.16
N SER A 109 28.18 -5.08 2.51
CA SER A 109 28.94 -4.95 3.75
C SER A 109 28.03 -5.15 4.97
N LEU A 110 28.62 -5.59 6.10
CA LEU A 110 27.89 -5.76 7.36
C LEU A 110 27.19 -4.46 7.80
N LYS A 111 27.81 -3.30 7.56
CA LYS A 111 27.21 -1.98 7.85
C LYS A 111 25.90 -1.79 7.09
N ILE A 112 25.84 -2.12 5.80
CA ILE A 112 24.62 -2.01 4.99
C ILE A 112 23.54 -2.96 5.51
N VAL A 113 23.93 -4.18 5.89
CA VAL A 113 23.00 -5.16 6.48
C VAL A 113 22.38 -4.63 7.77
N ILE A 114 23.19 -4.13 8.70
CA ILE A 114 22.72 -3.57 9.98
C ILE A 114 21.78 -2.38 9.75
N MET A 115 22.17 -1.43 8.89
CA MET A 115 21.34 -0.26 8.59
C MET A 115 19.98 -0.66 7.99
N ARG A 116 19.96 -1.66 7.11
CA ARG A 116 18.72 -2.22 6.55
C ARG A 116 17.84 -2.84 7.63
N GLU A 117 18.40 -3.64 8.52
CA GLU A 117 17.61 -4.27 9.59
C GLU A 117 17.05 -3.24 10.58
N LEU A 118 17.83 -2.21 10.94
CA LEU A 118 17.34 -1.09 11.74
C LEU A 118 16.19 -0.35 11.04
N PHE A 119 16.32 -0.10 9.73
CA PHE A 119 15.26 0.51 8.93
C PHE A 119 14.00 -0.35 8.89
N ASN A 120 14.14 -1.66 8.69
CA ASN A 120 13.03 -2.62 8.68
C ASN A 120 12.34 -2.65 10.04
N LEU A 121 13.10 -2.69 11.13
CA LEU A 121 12.56 -2.70 12.49
C LEU A 121 11.75 -1.43 12.76
N LYS A 122 12.30 -0.25 12.45
CA LYS A 122 11.61 1.04 12.58
C LYS A 122 10.33 1.07 11.76
N THR A 123 10.39 0.62 10.51
CA THR A 123 9.24 0.55 9.60
C THR A 123 8.15 -0.38 10.14
N ASN A 124 8.52 -1.56 10.62
CA ASN A 124 7.60 -2.51 11.21
C ASN A 124 6.95 -1.99 12.48
N LEU A 125 7.70 -1.29 13.34
CA LEU A 125 7.16 -0.69 14.55
C LEU A 125 6.12 0.40 14.23
N LYS A 126 6.45 1.34 13.34
CA LYS A 126 5.51 2.38 12.90
C LYS A 126 4.22 1.79 12.34
N ARG A 127 4.33 0.75 11.52
CA ARG A 127 3.19 0.05 10.92
C ARG A 127 2.32 -0.64 11.97
N ARG A 128 2.93 -1.34 12.94
CA ARG A 128 2.20 -1.97 14.05
C ARG A 128 1.46 -0.93 14.89
N ILE A 129 2.13 0.17 15.23
CA ILE A 129 1.51 1.29 15.95
C ILE A 129 0.30 1.80 15.17
N TYR A 130 0.44 2.08 13.87
CA TYR A 130 -0.68 2.56 13.05
C TYR A 130 -1.88 1.60 13.10
N ASN A 131 -1.67 0.30 12.86
CA ASN A 131 -2.73 -0.71 12.86
C ASN A 131 -3.40 -0.93 14.22
N LEU A 132 -2.73 -0.58 15.33
CA LEU A 132 -3.34 -0.65 16.66
C LEU A 132 -4.28 0.51 16.91
N PHE A 133 -3.98 1.69 16.36
CA PHE A 133 -4.77 2.91 16.56
C PHE A 133 -5.80 3.17 15.45
N HIS A 134 -5.74 2.45 14.32
CA HIS A 134 -6.61 2.59 13.14
C HIS A 134 -7.02 1.20 12.62
#